data_AF-A0A1Z5SQ23-F1
#
_entry.id   AF-A0A1Z5SQ23-F1
#
_cell.length_a   1.000
_cell.length_b   1.000
_cell.length_c   1.000
_cell.angle_alpha   90.00
_cell.angle_beta   90.00
_cell.angle_gamma   90.00
#
_symmetry.space_group_name_H-M   'P 1'
#
loop_
_entity.id
_entity.type
_entity.pdbx_description
1 polymer ?
#
loop_
_entity_poly.entity_id
_entity_poly.type
_entity_poly.pdbx_seq_one_letter_code
_entity_poly.pdbx_strand_id
1 'polypeptide(L)'
;MKVLLLLSLASSAFGGPIQHSLHHFKYHFAFGDSYTDVGFNITTGPYPNPSNYEGNPDPPGKSSAYALNWAQDISAEYNKSLIYLYDFAHSGAIVNSSLISPYQSVNNTFTAQVDNQFLPYLTGEHRIVNWHSSDSLFTVFFGINDIDRALVLTDWDERLPLIQDSYWAYVEKLYNAGARNFAFLNLPTYWLSPGIINRGNATVVDIARHRNLLWNRELFKRFENFRCTHRTAFAKLVDVYGLWERMYANPAAYGLRNVTEYCDAYYG
;
A
#
# COMPACT_ATOMS: atom_id res chain seq x y z
N MET A 1 -21.68 2.33 18.28
CA MET A 1 -21.90 3.39 17.28
C MET A 1 -20.81 3.19 16.23
N LYS A 2 -21.15 2.61 15.07
CA LYS A 2 -20.18 2.19 14.04
C LYS A 2 -19.57 3.45 13.40
N VAL A 3 -18.30 3.73 13.70
CA VAL A 3 -17.52 4.72 12.97
C VAL A 3 -17.10 4.04 11.67
N LEU A 4 -17.89 4.19 10.60
CA LEU A 4 -17.39 3.89 9.26
C LEU A 4 -16.24 4.87 9.01
N LEU A 5 -15.02 4.36 8.86
CA LEU A 5 -13.99 5.08 8.11
C LEU A 5 -14.48 5.06 6.66
N LEU A 6 -15.32 6.01 6.32
CA LEU A 6 -15.68 6.28 4.94
C LEU A 6 -14.39 6.74 4.25
N LEU A 7 -13.76 5.82 3.50
CA LEU A 7 -13.31 6.12 2.15
C LEU A 7 -14.54 6.46 1.27
N SER A 8 -15.42 7.36 1.74
CA SER A 8 -16.27 8.12 0.84
C SER A 8 -15.32 9.00 0.09
N LEU A 9 -14.98 8.54 -1.11
CA LEU A 9 -14.73 9.40 -2.24
C LEU A 9 -15.89 10.41 -2.30
N ALA A 10 -15.73 11.52 -1.59
CA ALA A 10 -16.53 12.72 -1.76
C ALA A 10 -16.18 13.28 -3.13
N SER A 11 -16.82 12.68 -4.11
CA SER A 11 -17.24 13.32 -5.34
C SER A 11 -18.08 14.53 -4.96
N SER A 12 -17.47 15.71 -5.06
CA SER A 12 -18.22 16.96 -5.27
C SER A 12 -17.65 17.80 -6.42
N ALA A 13 -16.81 17.19 -7.28
CA ALA A 13 -16.48 17.74 -8.60
C ALA A 13 -16.64 16.73 -9.77
N PHE A 14 -16.96 15.46 -9.52
CA PHE A 14 -17.29 14.49 -10.57
C PHE A 14 -18.30 13.47 -10.05
N GLY A 15 -19.56 13.57 -10.49
CA GLY A 15 -20.52 12.48 -10.38
C GLY A 15 -20.12 11.33 -11.32
N GLY A 16 -19.69 10.19 -10.74
CA GLY A 16 -19.28 8.91 -11.38
C GLY A 16 -17.82 8.88 -11.90
N PRO A 17 -17.09 7.72 -12.03
CA PRO A 17 -17.46 6.30 -11.93
C PRO A 17 -16.33 5.40 -11.30
N ILE A 18 -16.03 5.44 -10.00
CA ILE A 18 -15.02 4.51 -9.42
C ILE A 18 -15.59 3.09 -9.22
N GLN A 19 -16.89 2.98 -8.88
CA GLN A 19 -17.55 1.68 -8.71
C GLN A 19 -17.60 0.87 -10.02
N HIS A 20 -17.71 1.50 -11.19
CA HIS A 20 -17.82 0.77 -12.46
C HIS A 20 -16.49 0.17 -12.97
N SER A 21 -15.33 0.60 -12.46
CA SER A 21 -14.02 0.18 -13.02
C SER A 21 -13.42 -1.08 -12.38
N LEU A 22 -13.93 -1.55 -11.24
CA LEU A 22 -13.34 -2.69 -10.52
C LEU A 22 -14.06 -4.03 -10.78
N HIS A 23 -15.25 -4.00 -11.37
CA HIS A 23 -16.10 -5.19 -11.53
C HIS A 23 -15.51 -6.34 -12.36
N HIS A 24 -14.50 -6.05 -13.19
CA HIS A 24 -13.84 -7.08 -14.01
C HIS A 24 -12.69 -7.78 -13.27
N PHE A 25 -12.22 -7.23 -12.15
CA PHE A 25 -11.19 -7.86 -11.35
C PHE A 25 -11.77 -8.99 -10.51
N LYS A 26 -11.02 -10.10 -10.47
CA LYS A 26 -11.25 -11.27 -9.63
C LYS A 26 -10.16 -11.44 -8.58
N TYR A 27 -8.95 -10.96 -8.87
CA TYR A 27 -7.80 -11.05 -7.98
C TYR A 27 -7.23 -9.68 -7.66
N HIS A 28 -6.92 -9.46 -6.39
CA HIS A 28 -6.18 -8.31 -5.91
C HIS A 28 -4.89 -8.81 -5.27
N PHE A 29 -3.76 -8.54 -5.92
CA PHE A 29 -2.43 -8.81 -5.41
C PHE A 29 -1.89 -7.53 -4.77
N ALA A 30 -1.91 -7.47 -3.44
CA ALA A 30 -1.49 -6.30 -2.70
C ALA A 30 -0.07 -6.49 -2.18
N PHE A 31 0.77 -5.47 -2.35
CA PHE A 31 2.14 -5.41 -1.85
C PHE A 31 2.28 -4.16 -1.00
N GLY A 32 2.85 -4.29 0.18
CA GLY A 32 2.98 -3.13 1.06
C GLY A 32 3.52 -3.41 2.42
N ASP A 33 3.21 -2.49 3.33
CA ASP A 33 3.56 -2.55 4.74
C ASP A 33 2.32 -2.61 5.64
N SER A 34 2.42 -2.11 6.86
CA SER A 34 1.36 -2.11 7.87
C SER A 34 0.11 -1.33 7.46
N TYR A 35 0.17 -0.46 6.45
CA TYR A 35 -1.03 0.18 5.90
C TYR A 35 -1.89 -0.76 5.03
N THR A 36 -1.39 -1.96 4.72
CA THR A 36 -2.04 -2.92 3.82
C THR A 36 -2.16 -4.31 4.44
N ASP A 37 -1.21 -4.71 5.28
CA ASP A 37 -1.09 -6.03 5.90
C ASP A 37 -2.38 -6.50 6.61
N VAL A 38 -2.84 -7.70 6.26
CA VAL A 38 -3.91 -8.47 6.91
C VAL A 38 -3.42 -9.79 7.53
N GLY A 39 -2.12 -10.07 7.49
CA GLY A 39 -1.51 -11.28 8.05
C GLY A 39 -1.57 -12.51 7.15
N PHE A 40 -1.80 -12.33 5.85
CA PHE A 40 -1.85 -13.44 4.89
C PHE A 40 -0.51 -14.13 4.70
N ASN A 41 -0.54 -15.46 4.69
CA ASN A 41 0.62 -16.29 4.47
C ASN A 41 0.38 -17.27 3.31
N ILE A 42 1.01 -16.97 2.18
CA ILE A 42 0.93 -17.82 0.97
C ILE A 42 1.57 -19.20 1.15
N THR A 43 2.42 -19.40 2.16
CA THR A 43 3.13 -20.68 2.36
C THR A 43 2.31 -21.70 3.14
N THR A 44 1.30 -21.26 3.89
CA THR A 44 0.52 -22.13 4.79
C THR A 44 -0.90 -22.38 4.30
N GLY A 45 -1.48 -21.45 3.53
CA GLY A 45 -2.90 -21.49 3.20
C GLY A 45 -3.81 -21.45 4.45
N PRO A 46 -5.13 -21.68 4.30
CA PRO A 46 -5.85 -21.82 3.03
C PRO A 46 -5.78 -20.55 2.17
N TYR A 47 -5.92 -20.70 0.85
CA TYR A 47 -5.92 -19.57 -0.09
C TYR A 47 -7.31 -18.92 -0.21
N PRO A 48 -7.38 -17.66 -0.68
CA PRO A 48 -8.64 -16.97 -0.97
C PRO A 48 -9.64 -17.85 -1.74
N ASN A 49 -10.88 -17.86 -1.27
CA ASN A 49 -11.96 -18.67 -1.81
C ASN A 49 -13.33 -18.00 -1.51
N PRO A 50 -14.45 -18.49 -2.07
CA PRO A 50 -15.76 -17.84 -1.91
C PRO A 50 -16.22 -17.63 -0.46
N SER A 51 -15.77 -18.46 0.47
CA SER A 51 -16.14 -18.37 1.90
C SER A 51 -15.22 -17.46 2.71
N ASN A 52 -13.98 -17.28 2.25
CA ASN A 52 -13.00 -16.38 2.86
C ASN A 52 -12.14 -15.75 1.75
N TYR A 53 -12.39 -14.47 1.45
CA TYR A 53 -11.70 -13.76 0.37
C TYR A 53 -10.25 -13.38 0.68
N GLU A 54 -9.83 -13.45 1.96
CA GLU A 54 -8.44 -13.26 2.42
C GLU A 54 -7.68 -14.59 2.49
N GLY A 55 -8.40 -15.70 2.55
CA GLY A 55 -7.84 -17.05 2.66
C GLY A 55 -7.37 -17.38 4.07
N ASN A 56 -6.31 -16.73 4.54
CA ASN A 56 -5.81 -16.87 5.90
C ASN A 56 -5.25 -15.51 6.37
N PRO A 57 -5.55 -15.01 7.58
CA PRO A 57 -6.48 -15.56 8.57
C PRO A 57 -7.96 -15.43 8.14
N ASP A 58 -8.91 -15.74 9.03
CA ASP A 58 -10.30 -15.35 8.81
C ASP A 58 -10.46 -13.82 8.89
N PRO A 59 -11.31 -13.19 8.04
CA PRO A 59 -11.52 -11.75 8.05
C PRO A 59 -11.98 -11.23 9.43
N PRO A 60 -11.54 -10.04 9.87
CA PRO A 60 -10.77 -9.06 9.11
C PRO A 60 -9.24 -9.24 9.18
N GLY A 61 -8.76 -10.47 9.44
CA GLY A 61 -7.33 -10.75 9.52
C GLY A 61 -6.64 -9.97 10.65
N LYS A 62 -5.36 -9.64 10.44
CA LYS A 62 -4.52 -8.81 11.32
C LYS A 62 -4.23 -7.47 10.66
N SER A 63 -5.19 -6.54 10.72
CA SER A 63 -5.04 -5.19 10.21
C SER A 63 -4.49 -4.24 11.28
N SER A 64 -3.68 -3.25 10.87
CA SER A 64 -3.30 -2.11 11.74
C SER A 64 -4.42 -1.07 11.87
N ALA A 65 -5.52 -1.24 11.15
CA ALA A 65 -6.74 -0.44 11.31
C ALA A 65 -7.71 -1.14 12.28
N TYR A 66 -8.50 -0.34 13.00
CA TYR A 66 -9.59 -0.84 13.86
C TYR A 66 -10.83 -1.30 13.05
N ALA A 67 -10.69 -1.37 11.73
CA ALA A 67 -11.69 -1.78 10.75
C ALA A 67 -10.96 -2.46 9.58
N LEU A 68 -11.70 -2.80 8.53
CA LEU A 68 -11.09 -3.17 7.25
C LEU A 68 -10.12 -2.06 6.83
N ASN A 69 -8.93 -2.45 6.38
CA ASN A 69 -8.02 -1.53 5.72
C ASN A 69 -8.47 -1.28 4.27
N TRP A 70 -7.81 -0.33 3.60
CA TRP A 70 -8.18 0.09 2.25
C TRP A 70 -8.12 -1.05 1.20
N ALA A 71 -7.25 -2.04 1.38
CA ALA A 71 -7.15 -3.18 0.46
C ALA A 71 -8.30 -4.17 0.66
N GLN A 72 -8.71 -4.39 1.91
CA GLN A 72 -9.90 -5.17 2.27
C GLN A 72 -11.17 -4.47 1.75
N ASP A 73 -11.29 -3.16 1.94
CA ASP A 73 -12.40 -2.33 1.47
C ASP A 73 -12.60 -2.45 -0.05
N ILE A 74 -11.52 -2.39 -0.84
CA ILE A 74 -11.56 -2.59 -2.29
C ILE A 74 -12.05 -3.99 -2.65
N SER A 75 -11.65 -5.00 -1.89
CA SER A 75 -11.93 -6.41 -2.19
C SER A 75 -13.31 -6.88 -1.71
N ALA A 76 -13.86 -6.28 -0.64
CA ALA A 76 -15.05 -6.76 0.05
C ALA A 76 -16.25 -5.78 -0.01
N GLU A 77 -16.03 -4.46 0.15
CA GLU A 77 -17.12 -3.51 0.38
C GLU A 77 -17.46 -2.67 -0.87
N TYR A 78 -16.45 -2.23 -1.63
CA TYR A 78 -16.67 -1.33 -2.76
C TYR A 78 -16.93 -2.04 -4.10
N ASN A 79 -16.76 -3.36 -4.17
CA ASN A 79 -17.02 -4.11 -5.39
C ASN A 79 -18.38 -4.83 -5.35
N LYS A 80 -19.08 -4.86 -6.51
CA LYS A 80 -20.32 -5.65 -6.67
C LYS A 80 -20.07 -7.16 -6.78
N SER A 81 -18.81 -7.56 -6.95
CA SER A 81 -18.34 -8.95 -7.00
C SER A 81 -17.22 -9.18 -6.00
N LEU A 82 -17.14 -10.39 -5.44
CA LEU A 82 -16.06 -10.80 -4.55
C LEU A 82 -14.71 -10.76 -5.29
N ILE A 83 -13.73 -10.03 -4.75
CA ILE A 83 -12.33 -10.10 -5.21
C ILE A 83 -11.52 -10.88 -4.19
N TYR A 84 -10.75 -11.85 -4.67
CA TYR A 84 -9.81 -12.61 -3.86
C TYR A 84 -8.57 -11.78 -3.57
N LEU A 85 -8.38 -11.44 -2.30
CA LEU A 85 -7.25 -10.66 -1.80
C LEU A 85 -6.10 -11.60 -1.47
N TYR A 86 -5.04 -11.51 -2.26
CA TYR A 86 -3.73 -12.09 -1.97
C TYR A 86 -2.84 -10.95 -1.49
N ASP A 87 -2.84 -10.74 -0.18
CA ASP A 87 -2.09 -9.65 0.45
C ASP A 87 -0.70 -10.11 0.87
N PHE A 88 0.31 -9.71 0.10
CA PHE A 88 1.71 -9.97 0.43
C PHE A 88 2.29 -8.94 1.40
N ALA A 89 1.54 -7.89 1.74
CA ALA A 89 2.04 -6.86 2.63
C ALA A 89 2.42 -7.44 3.99
N HIS A 90 3.46 -6.85 4.58
CA HIS A 90 3.90 -7.25 5.91
C HIS A 90 4.27 -6.02 6.72
N SER A 91 3.77 -5.94 7.94
CA SER A 91 4.00 -4.82 8.83
C SER A 91 5.49 -4.54 9.01
N GLY A 92 5.87 -3.26 8.94
CA GLY A 92 7.26 -2.82 9.02
C GLY A 92 8.10 -3.04 7.76
N ALA A 93 7.53 -3.55 6.67
CA ALA A 93 8.28 -3.80 5.45
C ALA A 93 8.85 -2.50 4.85
N ILE A 94 10.11 -2.59 4.45
CA ILE A 94 10.84 -1.58 3.67
C ILE A 94 10.95 -2.02 2.21
N VAL A 95 11.50 -1.23 1.30
CA VAL A 95 11.65 -1.69 -0.09
C VAL A 95 12.74 -2.75 -0.24
N ASN A 96 13.95 -2.51 0.27
CA ASN A 96 15.11 -3.37 0.05
C ASN A 96 16.11 -3.32 1.22
N SER A 97 16.39 -4.47 1.83
CA SER A 97 17.26 -4.61 3.00
C SER A 97 18.72 -4.28 2.75
N SER A 98 19.18 -4.31 1.49
CA SER A 98 20.55 -3.93 1.13
C SER A 98 20.76 -2.41 1.08
N LEU A 99 19.67 -1.65 0.98
CA LEU A 99 19.70 -0.19 0.91
C LEU A 99 19.29 0.47 2.22
N ILE A 100 18.46 -0.19 3.03
CA ILE A 100 18.08 0.30 4.35
C ILE A 100 17.87 -0.88 5.30
N SER A 101 18.33 -0.76 6.55
CA SER A 101 18.21 -1.89 7.48
C SER A 101 16.75 -2.06 7.93
N PRO A 102 16.16 -3.26 7.85
CA PRO A 102 14.77 -3.52 8.26
C PRO A 102 14.61 -3.53 9.79
N TYR A 103 13.35 -3.53 10.26
CA TYR A 103 13.04 -3.65 11.70
C TYR A 103 13.22 -5.07 12.25
N GLN A 104 12.85 -6.09 11.47
CA GLN A 104 12.70 -7.46 11.97
C GLN A 104 13.59 -8.46 11.23
N SER A 105 13.51 -8.48 9.89
CA SER A 105 14.20 -9.47 9.07
C SER A 105 14.59 -8.87 7.71
N VAL A 106 15.70 -9.34 7.15
CA VAL A 106 16.14 -9.03 5.78
C VAL A 106 15.14 -9.46 4.70
N ASN A 107 14.23 -10.36 5.04
CA ASN A 107 13.14 -10.79 4.16
C ASN A 107 11.83 -10.00 4.38
N ASN A 108 11.79 -9.03 5.31
CA ASN A 108 10.63 -8.16 5.49
C ASN A 108 10.73 -6.96 4.55
N THR A 109 10.63 -7.22 3.24
CA THR A 109 10.88 -6.24 2.18
C THR A 109 9.94 -6.40 0.99
N PHE A 110 9.71 -5.33 0.21
CA PHE A 110 9.02 -5.45 -1.09
C PHE A 110 9.72 -6.46 -2.00
N THR A 111 11.06 -6.44 -2.02
CA THR A 111 11.83 -7.39 -2.84
C THR A 111 11.52 -8.85 -2.49
N ALA A 112 11.41 -9.18 -1.21
CA ALA A 112 11.09 -10.52 -0.75
C ALA A 112 9.61 -10.88 -0.99
N GLN A 113 8.68 -9.93 -0.85
CA GLN A 113 7.27 -10.16 -1.20
C GLN A 113 7.11 -10.58 -2.68
N VAL A 114 7.91 -10.01 -3.57
CA VAL A 114 7.89 -10.42 -4.99
C VAL A 114 8.67 -11.72 -5.22
N ASP A 115 9.94 -11.78 -4.81
CA ASP A 115 10.83 -12.90 -5.18
C ASP A 115 10.55 -14.19 -4.43
N ASN A 116 10.11 -14.09 -3.16
CA ASN A 116 9.92 -15.26 -2.30
C ASN A 116 8.45 -15.66 -2.16
N GLN A 117 7.49 -14.81 -2.55
CA GLN A 117 6.07 -15.08 -2.39
C GLN A 117 5.31 -15.01 -3.72
N PHE A 118 5.24 -13.84 -4.37
CA PHE A 118 4.45 -13.72 -5.60
C PHE A 118 5.00 -14.60 -6.74
N LEU A 119 6.28 -14.46 -7.11
CA LEU A 119 6.85 -15.19 -8.25
C LEU A 119 6.79 -16.72 -8.06
N PRO A 120 7.22 -17.30 -6.93
CA PRO A 120 7.27 -18.76 -6.79
C PRO A 120 5.89 -19.42 -6.72
N TYR A 121 4.87 -18.73 -6.19
CA TYR A 121 3.56 -19.33 -5.95
C TYR A 121 2.54 -18.96 -7.02
N LEU A 122 2.65 -17.78 -7.65
CA LEU A 122 1.63 -17.27 -8.57
C LEU A 122 2.05 -17.26 -10.04
N THR A 123 3.25 -17.72 -10.37
CA THR A 123 3.74 -17.79 -11.75
C THR A 123 4.18 -19.20 -12.15
N GLY A 124 4.40 -19.42 -13.44
CA GLY A 124 4.78 -20.73 -13.98
C GLY A 124 3.63 -21.75 -14.04
N GLU A 125 3.97 -22.99 -14.43
CA GLU A 125 3.00 -24.06 -14.67
C GLU A 125 2.31 -24.55 -13.38
N HIS A 126 2.98 -24.43 -12.24
CA HIS A 126 2.50 -24.90 -10.94
C HIS A 126 1.91 -23.79 -10.05
N ARG A 127 1.51 -22.65 -10.65
CA ARG A 127 0.90 -21.56 -9.89
C ARG A 127 -0.36 -22.02 -9.15
N ILE A 128 -0.52 -21.59 -7.91
CA ILE A 128 -1.64 -22.00 -7.05
C ILE A 128 -2.99 -21.46 -7.51
N VAL A 129 -2.98 -20.43 -8.35
CA VAL A 129 -4.19 -19.80 -8.89
C VAL A 129 -3.98 -19.38 -10.35
N ASN A 130 -4.97 -19.65 -11.18
CA ASN A 130 -4.96 -19.29 -12.59
C ASN A 130 -5.52 -17.88 -12.78
N TRP A 131 -4.69 -16.87 -12.51
CA TRP A 131 -5.02 -15.45 -12.76
C TRP A 131 -4.55 -15.02 -14.15
N HIS A 132 -5.18 -13.98 -14.68
CA HIS A 132 -4.86 -13.39 -15.98
C HIS A 132 -4.68 -11.87 -15.84
N SER A 133 -3.96 -11.27 -16.78
CA SER A 133 -3.76 -9.82 -16.78
C SER A 133 -5.08 -9.04 -16.83
N SER A 134 -6.12 -9.59 -17.46
CA SER A 134 -7.43 -8.95 -17.59
C SER A 134 -8.31 -9.03 -16.34
N ASP A 135 -7.99 -9.88 -15.37
CA ASP A 135 -8.83 -10.11 -14.17
C ASP A 135 -8.06 -9.86 -12.85
N SER A 136 -6.87 -9.26 -12.93
CA SER A 136 -6.01 -9.00 -11.78
C SER A 136 -5.64 -7.52 -11.62
N LEU A 137 -5.73 -7.05 -10.38
CA LEU A 137 -5.26 -5.76 -9.92
C LEU A 137 -4.01 -5.94 -9.04
N PHE A 138 -2.98 -5.17 -9.31
CA PHE A 138 -1.74 -5.12 -8.53
C PHE A 138 -1.65 -3.79 -7.83
N THR A 139 -1.49 -3.81 -6.51
CA THR A 139 -1.32 -2.59 -5.74
C THR A 139 -0.01 -2.60 -4.99
N VAL A 140 0.65 -1.43 -4.93
CA VAL A 140 1.95 -1.31 -4.27
C VAL A 140 1.97 -0.04 -3.42
N PHE A 141 2.16 -0.22 -2.11
CA PHE A 141 2.19 0.87 -1.13
C PHE A 141 3.29 0.68 -0.08
N PHE A 142 4.40 1.40 -0.27
CA PHE A 142 5.56 1.35 0.62
C PHE A 142 6.11 2.76 0.86
N GLY A 143 6.94 2.88 1.90
CA GLY A 143 7.90 3.97 2.05
C GLY A 143 7.92 4.62 3.41
N ILE A 144 6.86 4.47 4.22
CA ILE A 144 6.84 5.04 5.57
C ILE A 144 7.93 4.42 6.44
N ASN A 145 8.16 3.11 6.30
CA ASN A 145 9.19 2.40 7.05
C ASN A 145 10.58 2.78 6.56
N ASP A 146 10.79 2.94 5.25
CA ASP A 146 12.07 3.42 4.71
C ASP A 146 12.40 4.81 5.27
N ILE A 147 11.43 5.74 5.29
CA ILE A 147 11.62 7.07 5.87
C ILE A 147 11.92 6.99 7.36
N ASP A 148 11.16 6.19 8.12
CA ASP A 148 11.32 6.10 9.57
C ASP A 148 12.67 5.50 9.96
N ARG A 149 13.08 4.41 9.31
CA ARG A 149 14.42 3.83 9.46
C ARG A 149 15.50 4.81 9.06
N ALA A 150 15.23 5.65 8.07
CA ALA A 150 16.18 6.64 7.63
C ALA A 150 16.30 7.83 8.58
N LEU A 151 15.36 8.12 9.50
CA LEU A 151 15.33 9.35 10.33
C LEU A 151 16.67 9.71 10.99
N VAL A 152 17.50 8.72 11.28
CA VAL A 152 18.83 8.87 11.90
C VAL A 152 20.01 8.93 10.90
N LEU A 153 19.76 8.70 9.62
CA LEU A 153 20.75 8.72 8.53
C LEU A 153 20.94 10.13 7.98
N THR A 154 22.07 10.38 7.32
CA THR A 154 22.42 11.68 6.73
C THR A 154 22.43 11.69 5.20
N ASP A 155 22.36 10.51 4.57
CA ASP A 155 22.54 10.30 3.13
C ASP A 155 21.22 9.97 2.40
N TRP A 156 20.08 10.44 2.92
CA TRP A 156 18.76 10.09 2.38
C TRP A 156 18.57 10.57 0.94
N ASP A 157 19.04 11.76 0.61
CA ASP A 157 18.83 12.36 -0.71
C ASP A 157 19.61 11.61 -1.81
N GLU A 158 20.75 11.02 -1.48
CA GLU A 158 21.52 10.12 -2.36
C GLU A 158 20.98 8.69 -2.36
N ARG A 159 20.50 8.21 -1.21
CA ARG A 159 20.04 6.83 -1.03
C ARG A 159 18.64 6.58 -1.60
N LEU A 160 17.72 7.54 -1.49
CA LEU A 160 16.33 7.38 -1.92
C LEU A 160 16.19 7.08 -3.42
N PRO A 161 16.94 7.70 -4.35
CA PRO A 161 16.92 7.31 -5.75
C PRO A 161 17.23 5.81 -5.96
N LEU A 162 18.19 5.24 -5.21
CA LEU A 162 18.52 3.81 -5.27
C LEU A 162 17.38 2.93 -4.73
N ILE A 163 16.74 3.36 -3.65
CA ILE A 163 15.56 2.67 -3.08
C ILE A 163 14.43 2.65 -4.11
N GLN A 164 14.16 3.79 -4.74
CA GLN A 164 13.14 3.91 -5.78
C GLN A 164 13.52 3.11 -7.03
N ASP A 165 14.78 3.09 -7.47
CA ASP A 165 15.20 2.23 -8.58
C ASP A 165 14.97 0.75 -8.25
N SER A 166 15.24 0.31 -7.00
CA SER A 166 14.89 -1.03 -6.55
C SER A 166 13.38 -1.28 -6.53
N TYR A 167 12.57 -0.32 -6.06
CA TYR A 167 11.11 -0.43 -6.09
C TYR A 167 10.63 -0.69 -7.51
N TRP A 168 11.03 0.15 -8.46
CA TRP A 168 10.55 0.06 -9.83
C TRP A 168 11.11 -1.14 -10.58
N ALA A 169 12.34 -1.58 -10.30
CA ALA A 169 12.87 -2.85 -10.83
C ALA A 169 12.02 -4.07 -10.42
N TYR A 170 11.38 -4.04 -9.25
CA TYR A 170 10.49 -5.09 -8.80
C TYR A 170 9.07 -4.96 -9.36
N VAL A 171 8.62 -3.73 -9.63
CA VAL A 171 7.43 -3.51 -10.47
C VAL A 171 7.64 -4.09 -11.87
N GLU A 172 8.83 -3.93 -12.47
CA GLU A 172 9.18 -4.56 -13.76
C GLU A 172 9.10 -6.09 -13.69
N LYS A 173 9.54 -6.72 -12.58
CA LYS A 173 9.37 -8.17 -12.39
C LYS A 173 7.90 -8.59 -12.41
N LEU A 174 7.03 -7.84 -11.72
CA LEU A 174 5.58 -8.09 -11.73
C LEU A 174 5.00 -7.92 -13.15
N TYR A 175 5.38 -6.87 -13.86
CA TYR A 175 4.97 -6.65 -15.25
C TYR A 175 5.43 -7.78 -16.16
N ASN A 176 6.68 -8.21 -16.06
CA ASN A 176 7.23 -9.32 -16.84
C ASN A 176 6.54 -10.66 -16.51
N ALA A 177 6.04 -10.83 -15.29
CA ALA A 177 5.22 -11.97 -14.88
C ALA A 177 3.76 -11.93 -15.40
N GLY A 178 3.36 -10.85 -16.07
CA GLY A 178 2.04 -10.72 -16.71
C GLY A 178 1.11 -9.68 -16.08
N ALA A 179 1.52 -8.99 -15.02
CA ALA A 179 0.71 -7.94 -14.40
C ALA A 179 0.48 -6.77 -15.37
N ARG A 180 -0.76 -6.30 -15.51
CA ARG A 180 -1.11 -5.18 -16.42
C ARG A 180 -1.96 -4.09 -15.81
N ASN A 181 -2.58 -4.29 -14.65
CA ASN A 181 -3.35 -3.24 -13.97
C ASN A 181 -2.70 -2.92 -12.65
N PHE A 182 -2.15 -1.71 -12.54
CA PHE A 182 -1.42 -1.25 -11.38
C PHE A 182 -2.10 -0.04 -10.73
N ALA A 183 -2.13 -0.04 -9.40
CA ALA A 183 -2.32 1.17 -8.60
C ALA A 183 -1.15 1.35 -7.63
N PHE A 184 -0.48 2.49 -7.75
CA PHE A 184 0.59 2.92 -6.86
C PHE A 184 0.05 3.99 -5.93
N LEU A 185 0.46 3.97 -4.66
CA LEU A 185 -0.03 4.91 -3.66
C LEU A 185 1.13 5.82 -3.24
N ASN A 186 0.93 7.14 -3.33
CA ASN A 186 1.87 8.08 -2.72
C ASN A 186 1.69 8.08 -1.19
N LEU A 187 2.69 8.54 -0.44
CA LEU A 187 2.62 8.55 1.01
C LEU A 187 1.70 9.66 1.52
N PRO A 188 0.93 9.42 2.60
CA PRO A 188 0.23 10.48 3.31
C PRO A 188 1.24 11.45 3.96
N THR A 189 0.72 12.48 4.62
CA THR A 189 1.49 13.46 5.41
C THR A 189 2.10 12.81 6.66
N TYR A 190 3.07 11.91 6.48
CA TYR A 190 3.63 11.04 7.52
C TYR A 190 4.19 11.81 8.73
N TRP A 191 4.77 12.98 8.49
CA TRP A 191 5.33 13.84 9.54
C TRP A 191 4.27 14.40 10.48
N LEU A 192 2.98 14.39 10.09
CA LEU A 192 1.86 14.76 10.94
C LEU A 192 1.31 13.59 11.75
N SER A 193 1.82 12.37 11.54
CA SER A 193 1.38 11.23 12.33
C SER A 193 1.75 11.44 13.81
N PRO A 194 0.92 10.96 14.75
CA PRO A 194 1.26 11.07 16.17
C PRO A 194 2.57 10.32 16.50
N GLY A 195 2.96 9.30 15.72
CA GLY A 195 4.23 8.59 15.85
C GLY A 195 5.48 9.44 15.56
N ILE A 196 5.32 10.53 14.81
CA ILE A 196 6.37 11.53 14.56
C ILE A 196 6.20 12.73 15.50
N ILE A 197 5.00 13.30 15.61
CA ILE A 197 4.76 14.49 16.44
C ILE A 197 5.10 14.24 17.92
N ASN A 198 4.72 13.08 18.47
CA ASN A 198 4.93 12.79 19.89
C ASN A 198 6.40 12.51 20.25
N ARG A 199 7.32 12.53 19.28
CA ARG A 199 8.77 12.53 19.57
C ARG A 199 9.25 13.87 20.14
N GLY A 200 8.42 14.91 20.11
CA GLY A 200 8.69 16.20 20.77
C GLY A 200 9.88 16.97 20.18
N ASN A 201 10.27 16.69 18.94
CA ASN A 201 11.44 17.28 18.30
C ASN A 201 11.07 17.83 16.91
N ALA A 202 11.03 19.16 16.78
CA ALA A 202 10.70 19.84 15.53
C ALA A 202 11.66 19.48 14.37
N THR A 203 12.95 19.29 14.66
CA THR A 203 13.93 18.86 13.65
C THR A 203 13.58 17.48 13.08
N VAL A 204 13.10 16.55 13.92
CA VAL A 204 12.66 15.22 13.46
C VAL A 204 11.42 15.33 12.57
N VAL A 205 10.49 16.22 12.92
CA VAL A 205 9.31 16.51 12.09
C VAL A 205 9.72 17.08 10.73
N ASP A 206 10.63 18.05 10.70
CA ASP A 206 11.11 18.66 9.45
C ASP A 206 11.88 17.67 8.57
N ILE A 207 12.71 16.81 9.18
CA ILE A 207 13.38 15.71 8.46
C ILE A 207 12.33 14.76 7.88
N ALA A 208 11.36 14.29 8.68
CA ALA A 208 10.31 13.39 8.20
C ALA A 208 9.52 14.01 7.04
N ARG A 209 9.23 15.31 7.12
CA ARG A 209 8.53 16.07 6.08
C ARG A 209 9.34 16.12 4.78
N HIS A 210 10.60 16.56 4.83
CA HIS A 210 11.48 16.63 3.66
C HIS A 210 11.54 15.27 2.94
N ARG A 211 11.74 14.19 3.71
CA ARG A 211 11.90 12.85 3.18
C ARG A 211 10.64 12.27 2.56
N ASN A 212 9.49 12.53 3.19
CA ASN A 212 8.19 12.13 2.66
C ASN A 212 7.88 12.86 1.34
N LEU A 213 8.10 14.18 1.28
CA LEU A 213 7.92 14.95 0.05
C LEU A 213 8.87 14.48 -1.06
N LEU A 214 10.12 14.18 -0.70
CA LEU A 214 11.10 13.64 -1.65
C LEU A 214 10.68 12.25 -2.17
N TRP A 215 10.17 11.37 -1.30
CA TRP A 215 9.64 10.06 -1.69
C TRP A 215 8.53 10.19 -2.73
N ASN A 216 7.52 11.01 -2.44
CA ASN A 216 6.38 11.20 -3.34
C ASN A 216 6.81 11.77 -4.70
N ARG A 217 7.81 12.67 -4.72
CA ARG A 217 8.38 13.21 -5.95
C ARG A 217 9.09 12.13 -6.78
N GLU A 218 9.97 11.34 -6.16
CA GLU A 218 10.73 10.30 -6.86
C GLU A 218 9.84 9.14 -7.34
N LEU A 219 8.78 8.81 -6.57
CA LEU A 219 7.74 7.87 -6.96
C LEU A 219 7.00 8.36 -8.21
N PHE A 220 6.51 9.62 -8.20
CA PHE A 220 5.79 10.19 -9.34
C PHE A 220 6.65 10.25 -10.60
N LYS A 221 7.91 10.65 -10.48
CA LYS A 221 8.87 10.68 -11.60
C LYS A 221 8.98 9.31 -12.30
N ARG A 222 9.15 8.24 -11.52
CA ARG A 222 9.28 6.87 -12.07
C ARG A 222 7.95 6.28 -12.52
N PHE A 223 6.84 6.65 -11.88
CA PHE A 223 5.49 6.33 -12.34
C PHE A 223 5.22 6.88 -13.76
N GLU A 224 5.55 8.14 -14.00
CA GLU A 224 5.39 8.73 -15.35
C GLU A 224 6.28 8.03 -16.37
N ASN A 225 7.51 7.64 -16.00
CA ASN A 225 8.38 6.83 -16.86
C ASN A 225 7.74 5.47 -17.17
N PHE A 226 7.27 4.74 -16.15
CA PHE A 226 6.63 3.44 -16.31
C PHE A 226 5.41 3.51 -17.23
N ARG A 227 4.56 4.53 -17.07
CA ARG A 227 3.38 4.76 -17.92
C ARG A 227 3.77 5.05 -19.38
N CYS A 228 4.90 5.73 -19.59
CA CYS A 228 5.41 6.02 -20.93
C CYS A 228 5.99 4.78 -21.64
N THR A 229 6.69 3.91 -20.89
CA THR A 229 7.39 2.74 -21.43
C THR A 229 6.52 1.49 -21.51
N HIS A 230 5.49 1.36 -20.66
CA HIS A 230 4.60 0.20 -20.58
C HIS A 230 3.18 0.53 -21.01
N ARG A 231 3.02 0.94 -22.28
CA ARG A 231 1.72 1.41 -22.83
C ARG A 231 0.60 0.36 -22.83
N THR A 232 0.93 -0.92 -22.69
CA THR A 232 -0.05 -2.01 -22.59
C THR A 232 -0.54 -2.25 -21.16
N ALA A 233 0.11 -1.65 -20.17
CA ALA A 233 -0.36 -1.64 -18.79
C ALA A 233 -1.28 -0.43 -18.55
N PHE A 234 -2.34 -0.66 -17.80
CA PHE A 234 -3.07 0.38 -17.11
C PHE A 234 -2.37 0.64 -15.77
N ALA A 235 -1.96 1.89 -15.52
CA ALA A 235 -1.30 2.28 -14.28
C ALA A 235 -1.90 3.58 -13.76
N LYS A 236 -2.22 3.61 -12.46
CA LYS A 236 -2.75 4.80 -11.77
C LYS A 236 -1.91 5.12 -10.54
N LEU A 237 -1.62 6.40 -10.32
CA LEU A 237 -1.13 6.89 -9.05
C LEU A 237 -2.32 7.41 -8.23
N VAL A 238 -2.50 6.87 -7.03
CA VAL A 238 -3.53 7.27 -6.08
C VAL A 238 -2.94 8.35 -5.17
N ASP A 239 -3.60 9.52 -5.14
CA ASP A 239 -3.18 10.67 -4.34
C ASP A 239 -3.70 10.59 -2.90
N VAL A 240 -3.05 9.74 -2.11
CA VAL A 240 -3.25 9.62 -0.66
C VAL A 240 -2.78 10.89 0.05
N TYR A 241 -1.65 11.47 -0.38
CA TYR A 241 -1.12 12.74 0.13
C TYR A 241 -2.18 13.83 0.14
N GLY A 242 -2.77 14.14 -1.02
CA GLY A 242 -3.78 15.19 -1.13
C GLY A 242 -5.06 14.86 -0.38
N LEU A 243 -5.44 13.59 -0.25
CA LEU A 243 -6.57 13.19 0.60
C LEU A 243 -6.28 13.50 2.07
N TRP A 244 -5.10 13.14 2.57
CA TRP A 244 -4.69 13.45 3.94
C TRP A 244 -4.65 14.96 4.19
N GLU A 245 -4.03 15.74 3.31
CA GLU A 245 -4.00 17.22 3.42
C GLU A 245 -5.41 17.80 3.54
N ARG A 246 -6.38 17.31 2.76
CA ARG A 246 -7.78 17.76 2.85
C ARG A 246 -8.45 17.35 4.15
N MET A 247 -8.17 16.14 4.66
CA MET A 247 -8.69 15.70 5.96
C MET A 247 -8.12 16.52 7.11
N TYR A 248 -6.83 16.87 7.08
CA TYR A 248 -6.23 17.77 8.06
C TYR A 248 -6.79 19.19 7.98
N ALA A 249 -6.99 19.72 6.76
CA ALA A 249 -7.48 21.08 6.56
C ALA A 249 -8.96 21.26 6.92
N ASN A 250 -9.79 20.23 6.71
CA ASN A 250 -11.23 20.28 7.00
C ASN A 250 -11.76 18.94 7.54
N PRO A 251 -11.39 18.56 8.77
CA PRO A 251 -11.72 17.24 9.33
C PRO A 251 -13.23 17.01 9.44
N ALA A 252 -14.00 18.05 9.77
CA ALA A 252 -15.44 17.96 9.92
C ALA A 252 -16.16 17.55 8.62
N ALA A 253 -15.65 17.93 7.45
CA ALA A 253 -16.20 17.51 6.16
C ALA A 253 -16.07 16.00 5.90
N TYR A 254 -15.16 15.34 6.61
CA TYR A 254 -14.96 13.89 6.57
C TYR A 254 -15.53 13.18 7.80
N GLY A 255 -16.33 13.88 8.63
CA GLY A 255 -16.85 13.34 9.88
C GLY A 255 -15.79 13.13 10.97
N LEU A 256 -14.58 13.66 10.78
CA LEU A 256 -13.48 13.57 11.75
C LEU A 256 -13.56 14.73 12.75
N ARG A 257 -13.28 14.42 14.01
CA ARG A 257 -13.17 15.42 15.10
C ARG A 257 -11.75 15.61 15.59
N ASN A 258 -10.89 14.62 15.35
CA ASN A 258 -9.50 14.60 15.75
C ASN A 258 -8.67 14.05 14.59
N VAL A 259 -7.57 14.71 14.28
CA VAL A 259 -6.61 14.33 13.23
C VAL A 259 -5.16 14.37 13.72
N THR A 260 -4.92 14.69 15.00
CA THR A 260 -3.58 14.95 15.53
C THR A 260 -3.17 14.01 16.67
N GLU A 261 -4.14 13.39 17.34
CA GLU A 261 -3.89 12.55 18.52
C GLU A 261 -4.21 11.09 18.22
N TYR A 262 -3.65 10.20 19.03
CA TYR A 262 -4.05 8.80 19.01
C TYR A 262 -5.47 8.64 19.54
N CYS A 263 -6.18 7.63 19.04
CA CYS A 263 -7.38 7.15 19.69
C CYS A 263 -6.95 6.10 20.72
N ASP A 264 -7.18 6.35 22.01
CA ASP A 264 -6.82 5.41 23.08
C ASP A 264 -7.47 4.03 22.88
N ALA A 265 -8.64 3.97 22.24
CA ALA A 265 -9.29 2.70 21.91
C ALA A 265 -8.50 1.84 20.90
N TYR A 266 -7.50 2.41 20.22
CA TYR A 266 -6.63 1.70 19.27
C TYR A 266 -5.31 1.23 19.90
N TYR A 267 -5.06 1.61 21.16
CA TYR A 267 -3.96 1.12 21.98
C TYR A 267 -4.53 0.27 23.11
N GLY A 268 -4.56 -1.04 22.90
CA GLY A 268 -4.95 -2.05 23.89
C GLY A 268 -3.97 -3.21 23.90
#